data_AF-A0A2T6J2B3-F1
#
_entry.id   AF-A0A2T6J2B3-F1
#
_cell.length_a   1.000
_cell.length_b   1.000
_cell.length_c   1.000
_cell.angle_alpha   90.00
_cell.angle_beta   90.00
_cell.angle_gamma   90.00
#
_symmetry.space_group_name_H-M   'P 1'
#
loop_
_entity.id
_entity.type
_entity.pdbx_description
1 polymer ?
#
loop_
_entity_poly.entity_id
_entity_poly.type
_entity_poly.pdbx_seq_one_letter_code
_entity_poly.pdbx_strand_id
1 'polypeptide(L)'
;MSDQRKSCFHQPEGDHVTYLEIYRGWQRNRFSNSWCFENFIQSRAMRRAQDVRKQLITIMDRYKLDVISAGKDYNRIRRCICAGYFRHACRRDPQEGYRTLVDHTQVFLHPSSALYNRHPEWLIYHELVLTTREYLRDCCTIEPQWLVEVAPKLFKL
;
A
#
# COMPACT_ATOMS: atom_id res chain seq x y z
N MET A 1 -5.14 -13.21 19.01
CA MET A 1 -6.17 -12.14 19.04
C MET A 1 -5.77 -10.93 18.19
N SER A 2 -4.58 -10.33 18.37
CA SER A 2 -4.12 -9.18 17.56
C SER A 2 -4.08 -9.47 16.05
N ASP A 3 -3.43 -10.56 15.63
CA ASP A 3 -3.30 -10.90 14.19
C ASP A 3 -4.62 -11.27 13.52
N GLN A 4 -5.57 -11.82 14.29
CA GLN A 4 -6.91 -12.13 13.81
C GLN A 4 -7.72 -10.85 13.54
N ARG A 5 -7.55 -9.81 14.38
CA ARG A 5 -8.19 -8.50 14.19
C ARG A 5 -7.55 -7.72 13.02
N LYS A 6 -6.22 -7.79 12.88
CA LYS A 6 -5.50 -7.24 11.71
C LYS A 6 -6.01 -7.85 10.41
N SER A 7 -6.17 -9.17 10.39
CA SER A 7 -6.65 -9.91 9.21
C SER A 7 -8.05 -9.47 8.77
N CYS A 8 -8.92 -9.02 9.68
CA CYS A 8 -10.24 -8.50 9.32
C CYS A 8 -10.19 -7.22 8.46
N PHE A 9 -9.09 -6.46 8.52
CA PHE A 9 -8.93 -5.24 7.73
C PHE A 9 -8.24 -5.50 6.40
N HIS A 10 -7.62 -6.68 6.21
CA HIS A 10 -6.85 -6.99 5.01
C HIS A 10 -7.70 -6.81 3.75
N GLN A 11 -7.24 -5.89 2.91
CA GLN A 11 -7.86 -5.63 1.62
C GLN A 11 -7.19 -6.49 0.55
N PRO A 12 -7.96 -7.05 -0.39
CA PRO A 12 -7.44 -7.88 -1.47
C PRO A 12 -6.43 -7.16 -2.37
N GLU A 13 -6.54 -5.84 -2.46
CA GLU A 13 -5.67 -4.95 -3.22
C GLU A 13 -4.30 -4.73 -2.57
N GLY A 14 -4.17 -4.99 -1.27
CA GLY A 14 -2.91 -4.92 -0.53
C GLY A 14 -2.91 -3.96 0.67
N ASP A 15 -1.71 -3.73 1.19
CA ASP A 15 -1.45 -3.06 2.47
C ASP A 15 -1.85 -1.58 2.42
N HIS A 16 -1.54 -0.89 1.32
CA HIS A 16 -1.91 0.52 1.14
C HIS A 16 -3.42 0.77 1.23
N VAL A 17 -4.22 -0.11 0.62
CA VAL A 17 -5.69 -0.04 0.67
C VAL A 17 -6.21 -0.47 2.04
N THR A 18 -5.52 -1.41 2.69
CA THR A 18 -5.77 -1.78 4.09
C THR A 18 -5.59 -0.57 5.02
N TYR A 19 -4.51 0.21 4.88
CA TYR A 19 -4.30 1.44 5.66
C TYR A 19 -5.38 2.49 5.41
N LEU A 20 -5.82 2.64 4.17
CA LEU A 20 -6.91 3.54 3.81
C LEU A 20 -8.22 3.14 4.51
N GLU A 21 -8.58 1.86 4.51
CA GLU A 21 -9.80 1.38 5.16
C GLU A 21 -9.74 1.47 6.69
N ILE A 22 -8.57 1.24 7.28
CA ILE A 22 -8.34 1.51 8.72
C ILE A 22 -8.57 2.99 9.04
N TYR A 23 -7.99 3.91 8.26
CA TYR A 23 -8.18 5.34 8.48
C TYR A 23 -9.64 5.77 8.29
N ARG A 24 -10.32 5.27 7.25
CA ARG A 24 -11.75 5.52 7.01
C ARG A 24 -12.62 4.94 8.12
N GLY A 25 -12.27 3.77 8.64
CA GLY A 25 -12.94 3.14 9.79
C GLY A 25 -12.83 4.02 11.03
N TRP A 26 -11.63 4.51 11.33
CA TRP A 26 -11.39 5.42 12.45
C TRP A 26 -12.16 6.74 12.30
N GLN A 27 -12.16 7.32 11.10
CA GLN A 27 -12.92 8.54 10.78
C GLN A 27 -14.43 8.34 10.95
N ARG A 28 -14.99 7.23 10.47
CA ARG A 28 -16.41 6.88 10.65
C ARG A 28 -16.78 6.73 12.13
N ASN A 29 -15.84 6.27 12.94
CA ASN A 29 -15.97 6.16 14.39
C ASN A 29 -15.52 7.44 15.13
N ARG A 30 -15.67 8.60 14.48
CA ARG A 30 -15.43 9.93 15.06
C ARG A 30 -14.04 10.10 15.69
N PHE A 31 -13.04 9.46 15.09
CA PHE A 31 -11.66 9.50 15.58
C PHE A 31 -11.50 8.97 17.02
N SER A 32 -12.34 8.00 17.43
CA SER A 32 -12.37 7.45 18.78
C SER A 32 -11.09 6.72 19.17
N ASN A 33 -10.59 7.01 20.37
CA ASN A 33 -9.49 6.27 20.99
C ASN A 33 -9.92 4.85 21.40
N SER A 34 -11.17 4.64 21.85
CA SER A 34 -11.62 3.28 22.24
C SER A 34 -11.74 2.39 21.01
N TRP A 35 -12.21 2.93 19.87
CA TRP A 35 -12.23 2.19 18.61
C TRP A 35 -10.83 1.72 18.22
N CYS A 36 -9.81 2.58 18.34
CA CYS A 36 -8.42 2.18 18.10
C CYS A 36 -7.98 1.07 19.06
N PHE A 37 -8.28 1.19 20.35
CA PHE A 37 -7.94 0.18 21.36
C PHE A 37 -8.60 -1.18 21.06
N GLU A 38 -9.91 -1.20 20.80
CA GLU A 38 -10.70 -2.39 20.47
C GLU A 38 -10.27 -3.09 19.15
N ASN A 39 -9.61 -2.33 18.28
CA ASN A 39 -9.09 -2.82 17.00
C ASN A 39 -7.56 -3.00 16.98
N PHE A 40 -6.89 -2.87 18.14
CA PHE A 40 -5.43 -3.00 18.27
C PHE A 40 -4.64 -2.03 17.37
N ILE A 41 -5.19 -0.85 17.14
CA ILE A 41 -4.58 0.23 16.35
C ILE A 41 -3.94 1.25 17.30
N GLN A 42 -2.74 1.73 16.96
CA GLN A 42 -2.07 2.75 17.74
C GLN A 42 -2.69 4.13 17.52
N SER A 43 -3.47 4.62 18.48
CA SER A 43 -4.14 5.93 18.40
C SER A 43 -3.16 7.09 18.13
N ARG A 44 -1.94 7.02 18.67
CA ARG A 44 -0.90 8.04 18.43
C ARG A 44 -0.47 8.09 16.96
N ALA A 45 -0.31 6.94 16.32
CA ALA A 45 0.04 6.87 14.89
C ALA A 45 -1.09 7.41 14.02
N MET A 46 -2.34 7.10 14.35
CA MET A 46 -3.52 7.61 13.64
C MET A 46 -3.65 9.14 13.72
N ARG A 47 -3.41 9.73 14.91
CA ARG A 47 -3.37 11.18 15.07
C ARG A 47 -2.27 11.81 14.22
N ARG A 48 -1.06 11.25 14.25
CA ARG A 48 0.05 11.71 13.41
C ARG A 48 -0.31 11.66 11.91
N ALA A 49 -0.93 10.58 11.46
CA ALA A 49 -1.41 10.46 10.07
C ALA A 49 -2.46 11.53 9.72
N GLN A 50 -3.38 11.85 10.65
CA GLN A 50 -4.34 12.93 10.45
C GLN A 50 -3.66 14.29 10.34
N ASP A 51 -2.67 14.58 11.18
CA ASP A 51 -1.95 15.85 11.16
C ASP A 51 -1.14 16.02 9.87
N VAL A 52 -0.45 14.98 9.41
CA VAL A 52 0.25 14.98 8.10
C VAL A 52 -0.76 15.20 6.97
N ARG A 53 -1.91 14.52 7.00
CA ARG A 53 -2.96 14.72 5.98
C ARG A 53 -3.47 16.17 5.95
N LYS A 54 -3.68 16.79 7.11
CA LYS A 54 -4.08 18.21 7.19
C LYS A 54 -3.01 19.11 6.56
N GLN A 55 -1.73 18.89 6.87
CA GLN A 55 -0.63 19.65 6.29
C GLN A 55 -0.59 19.52 4.76
N LEU A 56 -0.75 18.31 4.23
CA LEU A 56 -0.78 18.08 2.78
C LEU A 56 -1.95 18.82 2.12
N ILE A 57 -3.15 18.82 2.72
CA ILE A 57 -4.30 19.57 2.20
C ILE A 57 -4.03 21.07 2.19
N THR A 58 -3.43 21.62 3.24
CA THR A 58 -3.04 23.03 3.29
C THR A 58 -2.06 23.39 2.17
N ILE A 59 -1.12 22.50 1.86
CA ILE A 59 -0.18 22.69 0.74
C ILE A 59 -0.92 22.65 -0.59
N MET A 60 -1.82 21.68 -0.79
CA MET A 60 -2.63 21.59 -2.02
C MET A 60 -3.47 22.85 -2.25
N ASP A 61 -4.13 23.38 -1.21
CA ASP A 61 -4.92 24.61 -1.30
C ASP A 61 -4.06 25.84 -1.65
N ARG A 62 -2.85 25.93 -1.09
CA ARG A 62 -1.89 26.99 -1.43
C ARG A 62 -1.53 26.97 -2.91
N TYR A 63 -1.34 25.78 -3.49
CA TYR A 63 -1.01 25.60 -4.90
C TYR A 63 -2.24 25.43 -5.82
N LYS A 64 -3.45 25.64 -5.30
CA LYS A 64 -4.71 25.51 -6.06
C LYS A 64 -4.87 24.15 -6.74
N LEU A 65 -4.45 23.11 -6.04
CA LEU A 65 -4.66 21.72 -6.44
C LEU A 65 -5.95 21.19 -5.82
N ASP A 66 -6.86 20.74 -6.67
CA ASP A 66 -8.15 20.21 -6.22
C ASP A 66 -7.99 18.91 -5.44
N VAL A 67 -8.71 18.81 -4.32
CA VAL A 67 -8.79 17.59 -3.51
C VAL A 67 -9.98 16.76 -3.99
N ILE A 68 -9.72 15.84 -4.92
CA ILE A 68 -10.75 14.96 -5.51
C ILE A 68 -10.66 13.57 -4.89
N SER A 69 -11.81 13.01 -4.52
CA SER A 69 -11.89 11.65 -3.96
C SER A 69 -12.06 10.60 -5.06
N ALA A 70 -11.32 9.51 -4.98
CA ALA A 70 -11.57 8.30 -5.77
C ALA A 70 -12.73 7.45 -5.21
N GLY A 71 -13.33 7.83 -4.08
CA GLY A 71 -14.42 7.07 -3.45
C GLY A 71 -13.99 5.63 -3.14
N LYS A 72 -14.74 4.65 -3.65
CA LYS A 72 -14.43 3.21 -3.54
C LYS A 72 -13.73 2.64 -4.77
N ASP A 73 -13.31 3.48 -5.72
CA ASP A 73 -12.51 3.03 -6.86
C ASP A 73 -11.07 2.79 -6.42
N TYR A 74 -10.81 1.58 -5.92
CA TYR A 74 -9.47 1.18 -5.50
C TYR A 74 -8.51 1.04 -6.68
N ASN A 75 -8.98 0.78 -7.90
CA ASN A 75 -8.11 0.72 -9.07
C ASN A 75 -7.50 2.09 -9.37
N ARG A 76 -8.26 3.17 -9.26
CA ARG A 76 -7.72 4.53 -9.40
C ARG A 76 -6.66 4.84 -8.34
N ILE A 77 -6.85 4.37 -7.10
CA ILE A 77 -5.86 4.52 -6.01
C ILE A 77 -4.60 3.71 -6.32
N ARG A 78 -4.76 2.43 -6.69
CA ARG A 78 -3.65 1.53 -7.04
C ARG A 78 -2.84 2.06 -8.23
N ARG A 79 -3.50 2.60 -9.26
CA ARG A 79 -2.85 3.27 -10.40
C ARG A 79 -2.04 4.48 -9.97
N CYS A 80 -2.56 5.30 -9.05
CA CYS A 80 -1.83 6.44 -8.49
C CYS A 80 -0.57 6.00 -7.72
N ILE A 81 -0.67 4.94 -6.91
CA ILE A 81 0.50 4.39 -6.18
C ILE A 81 1.50 3.81 -7.19
N CYS A 82 1.03 3.05 -8.18
CA CYS A 82 1.86 2.52 -9.26
C CYS A 82 2.61 3.63 -10.00
N ALA A 83 1.95 4.76 -10.29
CA ALA A 83 2.57 5.90 -10.94
C ALA A 83 3.70 6.53 -10.11
N GLY A 84 3.61 6.53 -8.78
CA GLY A 84 4.67 7.01 -7.91
C GLY A 84 5.79 5.99 -7.66
N TYR A 85 5.45 4.70 -7.63
CA TYR A 85 6.33 3.60 -7.22
C TYR A 85 6.65 2.62 -8.35
N PHE A 86 6.53 3.02 -9.62
CA PHE A 86 6.70 2.11 -10.77
C PHE A 86 8.05 1.38 -10.79
N ARG A 87 9.12 1.99 -10.25
CA ARG A 87 10.44 1.35 -10.14
C ARG A 87 10.50 0.24 -9.09
N HIS A 88 9.59 0.26 -8.13
CA HIS A 88 9.47 -0.75 -7.07
C HIS A 88 8.50 -1.87 -7.49
N ALA A 89 8.39 -2.14 -8.78
CA ALA A 89 7.56 -3.22 -9.29
C ALA A 89 8.29 -4.56 -9.17
N CYS A 90 7.54 -5.59 -8.81
CA CYS A 90 8.00 -6.97 -8.71
C CYS A 90 7.03 -7.90 -9.43
N ARG A 91 7.58 -8.97 -9.99
CA ARG A 91 6.82 -10.11 -10.53
C ARG A 91 7.09 -11.35 -9.70
N ARG A 92 6.07 -12.17 -9.49
CA ARG A 92 6.21 -13.48 -8.85
C ARG A 92 7.18 -14.35 -9.65
N ASP A 93 8.15 -14.94 -8.95
CA ASP A 93 9.08 -15.87 -9.57
C ASP A 93 8.42 -17.27 -9.65
N PRO A 94 8.57 -18.02 -10.76
CA PRO A 94 8.04 -19.38 -10.88
C PRO A 94 8.60 -20.37 -9.85
N GLN A 95 9.82 -20.13 -9.34
CA GLN A 95 10.46 -21.01 -8.37
C GLN A 95 10.09 -20.61 -6.94
N GLU A 96 10.60 -19.48 -6.46
CA GLU A 96 10.35 -19.01 -5.09
C GLU A 96 10.44 -17.48 -5.00
N GLY A 97 9.46 -16.90 -4.28
CA GLY A 97 9.44 -15.48 -3.99
C GLY A 97 9.03 -14.61 -5.17
N TYR A 98 9.69 -13.47 -5.30
CA TYR A 98 9.47 -12.45 -6.31
C TYR A 98 10.80 -11.97 -6.86
N ARG A 99 10.74 -11.36 -8.03
CA ARG A 99 11.88 -10.71 -8.66
C ARG A 99 11.54 -9.25 -8.95
N THR A 100 12.41 -8.33 -8.51
CA THR A 100 12.27 -6.91 -8.86
C THR A 100 12.45 -6.72 -10.36
N LEU A 101 11.68 -5.80 -10.96
CA LEU A 101 11.75 -5.59 -12.41
C LEU A 101 12.96 -4.77 -12.85
N VAL A 102 13.50 -3.92 -11.97
CA VAL A 102 14.62 -3.02 -12.28
C VAL A 102 15.96 -3.71 -12.03
N ASP A 103 16.17 -4.25 -10.83
CA ASP A 103 17.47 -4.81 -10.43
C ASP A 103 17.55 -6.34 -10.58
N HIS A 104 16.44 -6.99 -10.91
CA HIS A 104 16.33 -8.44 -11.04
C HIS A 104 16.72 -9.21 -9.77
N THR A 105 16.54 -8.60 -8.61
CA THR A 105 16.88 -9.15 -7.30
C THR A 105 15.76 -10.06 -6.79
N GLN A 106 16.14 -11.19 -6.17
CA GLN A 106 15.20 -12.10 -5.54
C GLN A 106 14.78 -11.57 -4.17
N VAL A 107 13.47 -11.42 -3.97
CA VAL A 107 12.86 -10.78 -2.80
C VAL A 107 11.64 -11.56 -2.35
N PHE A 108 11.22 -11.40 -1.10
CA PHE A 108 10.13 -12.16 -0.49
C PHE A 108 9.06 -11.23 0.08
N LEU A 109 7.80 -11.63 0.05
CA LEU A 109 6.76 -10.88 0.77
C LEU A 109 7.01 -10.99 2.27
N HIS A 110 6.96 -9.86 2.98
CA HIS A 110 7.03 -9.89 4.43
C HIS A 110 5.79 -10.58 5.01
N PRO A 111 5.91 -11.46 6.04
CA PRO A 111 4.78 -12.19 6.64
C PRO A 111 3.65 -11.32 7.19
N SER A 112 3.93 -10.05 7.48
CA SER A 112 2.92 -9.11 7.97
C SER A 112 2.02 -8.53 6.86
N SER A 113 2.34 -8.73 5.58
CA SER A 113 1.56 -8.17 4.48
C SER A 113 0.22 -8.89 4.34
N ALA A 114 -0.83 -8.13 4.04
CA ALA A 114 -2.14 -8.65 3.66
C ALA A 114 -2.09 -9.58 2.43
N LEU A 115 -1.04 -9.46 1.60
CA LEU A 115 -0.84 -10.24 0.39
C LEU A 115 -0.05 -11.53 0.61
N TYR A 116 0.48 -11.77 1.82
CA TYR A 116 1.38 -12.89 2.10
C TYR A 116 0.79 -14.25 1.69
N ASN A 117 -0.51 -14.48 1.93
CA ASN A 117 -1.17 -15.75 1.58
C ASN A 117 -1.80 -15.77 0.17
N ARG A 118 -1.79 -14.65 -0.56
CA ARG A 118 -2.45 -14.53 -1.87
C ARG A 118 -1.50 -14.74 -3.04
N HIS A 119 -0.23 -14.37 -2.85
CA HIS A 119 0.82 -14.47 -3.85
C HIS A 119 0.42 -13.98 -5.26
N PRO A 120 -0.02 -12.70 -5.40
CA PRO A 120 -0.38 -12.12 -6.69
C PRO A 120 0.80 -12.14 -7.67
N GLU A 121 0.53 -12.22 -8.97
CA GLU A 121 1.60 -12.27 -9.98
C GLU A 121 2.40 -10.96 -10.05
N TRP A 122 1.73 -9.82 -9.92
CA TRP A 122 2.34 -8.49 -10.04
C TRP A 122 2.00 -7.62 -8.85
N LEU A 123 3.01 -6.99 -8.28
CA LEU A 123 2.86 -6.07 -7.16
C LEU A 123 3.89 -4.95 -7.20
N ILE A 124 3.63 -3.90 -6.43
CA ILE A 124 4.58 -2.86 -6.06
C ILE A 124 4.79 -2.88 -4.54
N TYR A 125 5.95 -2.43 -4.10
CA TYR A 125 6.29 -2.31 -2.68
C TYR A 125 6.71 -0.89 -2.31
N HIS A 126 6.50 -0.51 -1.05
CA HIS A 126 6.98 0.78 -0.54
C HIS A 126 8.45 0.70 -0.12
N GLU A 127 8.81 -0.35 0.61
CA GLU A 127 10.11 -0.49 1.26
C GLU A 127 10.66 -1.92 1.08
N LEU A 128 11.97 -2.01 0.86
CA LEU A 128 12.73 -3.25 0.87
C LEU A 128 13.57 -3.31 2.16
N VAL A 129 13.43 -4.38 2.92
CA VAL A 129 14.08 -4.54 4.23
C VAL A 129 14.98 -5.76 4.21
N LEU A 130 16.27 -5.53 4.42
CA LEU A 130 17.24 -6.60 4.57
C LEU A 130 17.26 -7.08 6.03
N THR A 131 16.97 -8.37 6.22
CA THR A 131 17.18 -9.06 7.50
C THR A 131 18.00 -10.34 7.25
N THR A 132 17.40 -11.53 7.38
CA THR A 132 17.97 -12.79 6.91
C THR A 132 17.76 -13.01 5.42
N ARG A 133 16.66 -12.47 4.88
CA ARG A 133 16.35 -12.34 3.46
C ARG A 133 15.89 -10.91 3.19
N GLU A 134 15.81 -10.54 1.92
CA GLU A 134 15.22 -9.27 1.50
C GLU A 134 13.70 -9.38 1.46
N TYR A 135 13.02 -8.60 2.30
CA TYR A 135 11.57 -8.62 2.42
C TYR A 135 10.92 -7.33 1.93
N LEU A 136 9.85 -7.48 1.15
CA LEU A 136 8.99 -6.42 0.67
C LEU A 136 7.98 -6.03 1.75
N ARG A 137 7.90 -4.74 2.09
CA ARG A 137 6.89 -4.15 2.98
C ARG A 137 5.96 -3.21 2.24
N ASP A 138 4.74 -3.14 2.77
CA ASP A 138 3.62 -2.34 2.26
C ASP A 138 3.38 -2.59 0.78
N CYS A 139 2.87 -3.78 0.47
CA CYS A 139 2.71 -4.24 -0.89
C CYS A 139 1.32 -3.91 -1.43
N CYS A 140 1.22 -3.66 -2.73
CA CYS A 140 -0.05 -3.44 -3.42
C CYS A 140 -0.05 -4.17 -4.75
N THR A 141 -1.15 -4.85 -5.08
CA THR A 141 -1.28 -5.54 -6.37
C THR A 141 -1.38 -4.52 -7.50
N ILE A 142 -0.82 -4.85 -8.67
CA ILE A 142 -0.93 -4.00 -9.86
C ILE A 142 -1.22 -4.81 -11.12
N GLU A 143 -1.63 -4.12 -12.18
CA GLU A 143 -1.73 -4.67 -13.52
C GLU A 143 -0.49 -4.21 -14.32
N PRO A 144 0.18 -5.11 -15.07
CA PRO A 144 1.42 -4.77 -15.78
C PRO A 144 1.22 -3.68 -16.85
N GLN A 145 0.02 -3.54 -17.41
CA GLN A 145 -0.31 -2.48 -18.36
C GLN A 145 -0.08 -1.09 -17.76
N TRP A 146 -0.34 -0.90 -16.46
CA TRP A 146 -0.15 0.39 -15.80
C TRP A 146 1.31 0.82 -15.75
N LEU A 147 2.25 -0.13 -15.66
CA LEU A 147 3.69 0.15 -15.67
C LEU A 147 4.11 0.70 -17.04
N VAL A 148 3.57 0.13 -18.11
CA VAL A 148 3.83 0.54 -19.49
C VAL A 148 3.23 1.93 -19.77
N GLU A 149 2.03 2.21 -19.25
CA GLU A 149 1.40 3.53 -19.34
C GLU A 149 2.24 4.62 -18.65
N VAL A 150 2.77 4.32 -17.46
CA VAL A 150 3.52 5.29 -16.65
C VAL A 150 4.96 5.48 -17.15
N ALA A 151 5.62 4.39 -17.54
CA ALA A 151 7.03 4.40 -17.90
C ALA A 151 7.31 3.52 -19.14
N PRO A 152 6.81 3.90 -20.33
CA PRO A 152 6.91 3.10 -21.56
C PRO A 152 8.35 2.89 -22.05
N LYS A 153 9.28 3.76 -21.62
CA LYS A 153 10.71 3.61 -21.93
C LYS A 153 11.39 2.54 -21.07
N LEU A 154 10.89 2.31 -19.86
CA LEU A 154 11.48 1.38 -18.89
C LEU A 154 10.86 -0.01 -19.03
N PHE A 155 9.55 -0.08 -19.30
CA PHE A 155 8.83 -1.35 -19.40
C PHE A 155 8.32 -1.58 -20.82
N LYS A 156 8.57 -2.79 -21.33
CA LYS A 156 8.03 -3.31 -22.58
C LYS A 156 7.30 -4.61 -22.25
N LEU A 157 6.07 -4.77 -22.75
CA LEU A 157 5.32 -6.03 -22.67
C LEU A 157 5.88 -7.05 -23.65
#